data_AF-A0A4Y8JQQ8-F1
#
_entry.id   AF-A0A4Y8JQQ8-F1
#
_cell.length_a   1.000
_cell.length_b   1.000
_cell.length_c   1.000
_cell.angle_alpha   90.00
_cell.angle_beta   90.00
_cell.angle_gamma   90.00
#
_symmetry.space_group_name_H-M   'P 1'
#
loop_
_entity.id
_entity.type
_entity.pdbx_description
1 polymer ?
#
loop_
_entity_poly.entity_id
_entity_poly.type
_entity_poly.pdbx_seq_one_letter_code
_entity_poly.pdbx_strand_id
1 'polypeptide(L)' 'MDSPAALAVALASVVAVLYIAAIAYAIVQIARTRDLSEVEKALWMIAVVFAPLLGALVWYLAGPHPFGLRLTHKVR' A
#
# COMPACT_ATOMS: atom_id res chain seq x y z
N MET A 1 5.64 -6.73 -29.10
CA MET A 1 5.65 -5.80 -27.95
C MET A 1 6.98 -5.09 -27.97
N ASP A 2 6.94 -3.76 -27.94
CA ASP A 2 8.13 -2.92 -27.79
C ASP A 2 8.83 -3.35 -26.48
N SER A 3 10.13 -3.62 -26.54
CA SER A 3 10.92 -4.04 -25.37
C SER A 3 10.64 -3.26 -24.07
N PRO A 4 10.46 -1.92 -24.07
CA PRO A 4 10.14 -1.18 -22.84
C PRO A 4 8.76 -1.54 -22.26
N ALA A 5 7.74 -1.75 -23.09
CA ALA A 5 6.41 -2.12 -22.63
C ALA A 5 6.41 -3.52 -21.99
N ALA A 6 7.13 -4.47 -22.60
CA ALA A 6 7.28 -5.82 -22.05
C ALA A 6 7.98 -5.81 -20.69
N LEU A 7 9.06 -5.02 -20.53
CA LEU A 7 9.74 -4.86 -19.25
C LEU A 7 8.84 -4.23 -18.18
N ALA A 8 8.08 -3.19 -18.55
CA ALA A 8 7.16 -2.53 -17.63
C ALA A 8 6.08 -3.50 -17.12
N VAL A 9 5.50 -4.31 -18.02
CA VAL A 9 4.50 -5.33 -17.64
C VAL A 9 5.12 -6.40 -16.74
N ALA A 10 6.32 -6.89 -17.06
CA ALA A 10 7.01 -7.87 -16.23
C ALA A 10 7.29 -7.32 -14.82
N LEU A 11 7.80 -6.10 -14.71
CA LEU A 11 8.06 -5.46 -13.42
C LEU A 11 6.77 -5.22 -12.63
N ALA A 12 5.73 -4.69 -13.27
CA ALA A 12 4.43 -4.48 -12.64
C ALA A 12 3.83 -5.80 -12.11
N SER A 13 4.00 -6.90 -12.86
CA SER A 13 3.53 -8.22 -12.47
C SER A 13 4.27 -8.73 -11.23
N VAL A 14 5.59 -8.60 -11.18
CA VAL A 14 6.40 -8.97 -10.02
C VAL A 14 6.00 -8.16 -8.79
N VAL A 15 5.86 -6.84 -8.95
CA VAL A 15 5.42 -5.95 -7.87
C VAL A 15 4.03 -6.34 -7.38
N ALA A 16 3.08 -6.63 -8.27
CA ALA A 16 1.73 -7.05 -7.89
C ALA A 16 1.74 -8.37 -7.09
N VAL A 17 2.53 -9.36 -7.51
CA VAL A 17 2.66 -10.64 -6.79
C VAL A 17 3.26 -10.44 -5.41
N LEU A 18 4.36 -9.68 -5.31
CA LEU A 18 5.00 -9.37 -4.02
C LEU A 18 4.06 -8.61 -3.09
N TYR A 19 3.28 -7.69 -3.65
CA TYR A 19 2.31 -6.90 -2.91
C TYR A 19 1.20 -7.78 -2.32
N ILE A 20 0.63 -8.69 -3.12
CA ILE A 20 -0.38 -9.66 -2.65
C ILE A 20 0.23 -10.58 -1.58
N ALA A 21 1.46 -11.07 -1.79
CA ALA A 21 2.16 -11.90 -0.83
C ALA A 21 2.39 -11.18 0.50
N ALA A 22 2.72 -9.89 0.48
CA ALA A 22 2.89 -9.07 1.67
C ALA A 22 1.58 -8.92 2.46
N ILE A 23 0.44 -8.69 1.79
CA ILE A 23 -0.87 -8.64 2.44
C ILE A 23 -1.21 -10.00 3.08
N ALA A 24 -1.04 -11.09 2.33
CA ALA A 24 -1.31 -12.44 2.84
C ALA A 24 -0.41 -12.78 4.05
N TYR A 25 0.88 -12.43 3.98
CA TYR A 25 1.82 -12.59 5.09
C TYR A 25 1.36 -11.82 6.33
N ALA A 26 0.97 -10.55 6.17
CA ALA A 26 0.47 -9.72 7.27
C ALA A 26 -0.79 -10.33 7.91
N ILE A 27 -1.74 -10.83 7.11
CA ILE A 27 -2.94 -11.52 7.62
C ILE A 27 -2.55 -12.76 8.43
N VAL A 28 -1.65 -13.61 7.92
CA VAL A 28 -1.18 -14.80 8.64
C VAL A 28 -0.47 -14.41 9.94
N GLN A 29 0.32 -13.34 9.92
CA GLN A 29 1.01 -12.84 11.11
C GLN A 29 0.00 -12.37 12.16
N ILE A 30 -0.99 -11.57 11.79
CA ILE A 30 -2.06 -11.10 12.68
C ILE A 30 -2.83 -12.28 13.28
N ALA A 31 -3.21 -13.26 12.45
CA ALA A 31 -3.94 -14.44 12.91
C ALA A 31 -3.14 -15.27 13.93
N ARG A 32 -1.80 -15.29 13.81
CA ARG A 32 -0.90 -16.03 14.71
C ARG A 32 -0.52 -15.25 15.98
N THR A 33 -0.82 -13.96 16.07
CA THR A 33 -0.52 -13.16 17.25
C THR A 33 -1.38 -13.63 18.43
N ARG A 34 -0.73 -14.01 19.53
CA ARG A 34 -1.40 -14.56 20.72
C ARG A 34 -1.93 -13.49 21.66
N ASP A 35 -1.37 -12.29 21.61
CA ASP A 35 -1.69 -11.18 22.52
C ASP A 35 -2.87 -10.32 22.03
N LEU A 36 -3.51 -10.70 20.92
CA LEU A 36 -4.69 -10.04 20.37
C LEU A 36 -5.93 -10.90 20.59
N SER A 37 -7.01 -10.26 21.02
CA SER A 37 -8.35 -10.85 20.99
C SER A 37 -8.81 -11.10 19.55
N GLU A 38 -9.81 -11.97 19.38
CA GLU A 38 -10.36 -12.29 18.05
C GLU A 38 -10.95 -11.06 17.34
N VAL A 39 -11.54 -10.12 18.10
CA VAL A 39 -12.07 -8.86 17.56
C VAL A 39 -10.93 -7.97 17.07
N GLU A 40 -9.86 -7.83 17.83
CA GLU A 40 -8.70 -7.03 17.41
C GLU A 40 -8.03 -7.61 16.17
N LYS A 41 -7.89 -8.94 16.08
CA LYS A 41 -7.39 -9.60 14.87
C LYS A 41 -8.26 -9.27 13.65
N ALA A 42 -9.58 -9.33 13.79
CA ALA A 42 -10.51 -8.98 12.71
C ALA A 42 -10.34 -7.52 12.26
N LEU A 43 -10.26 -6.58 13.20
CA LEU A 43 -10.03 -5.17 12.90
C LEU A 43 -8.70 -4.95 12.19
N TRP A 44 -7.61 -5.59 12.63
CA TRP A 44 -6.31 -5.47 11.98
C TRP A 44 -6.27 -6.08 10.59
N MET A 45 -6.93 -7.23 10.38
CA MET A 45 -7.06 -7.82 9.04
C MET A 45 -7.82 -6.89 8.09
N ILE A 46 -8.95 -6.33 8.54
CA ILE A 46 -9.71 -5.34 7.76
C ILE A 46 -8.83 -4.12 7.45
N ALA A 47 -8.14 -3.57 8.46
CA ALA A 47 -7.27 -2.42 8.30
C ALA A 47 -6.18 -2.68 7.24
N VAL A 48 -5.49 -3.82 7.27
CA VAL A 48 -4.44 -4.16 6.29
C VAL A 48 -5.01 -4.29 4.87
N VAL A 49 -6.18 -4.92 4.71
CA VAL A 49 -6.80 -5.12 3.39
C VAL A 49 -7.28 -3.78 2.79
N PHE A 50 -7.87 -2.91 3.61
CA PHE A 50 -8.46 -1.66 3.13
C PHE A 50 -7.51 -0.45 3.17
N ALA A 51 -6.43 -0.50 3.94
CA ALA A 51 -5.40 0.56 4.00
C ALA A 51 -4.97 1.07 2.62
N PRO A 52 -4.63 0.23 1.62
CA PRO A 52 -4.23 0.74 0.31
C PRO A 52 -5.35 1.43 -0.46
N LEU A 53 -6.59 0.97 -0.33
CA LEU A 53 -7.75 1.61 -0.95
C LEU A 53 -8.00 2.99 -0.33
N LEU A 54 -7.96 3.06 1.00
CA LEU A 54 -8.12 4.31 1.74
C LEU A 54 -6.96 5.28 1.48
N GLY A 55 -5.72 4.79 1.44
CA GLY A 55 -4.54 5.61 1.11
C GLY A 55 -4.62 6.20 -0.30
N ALA A 56 -5.02 5.38 -1.29
CA ALA A 56 -5.25 5.86 -2.65
C ALA A 56 -6.39 6.88 -2.72
N LEU A 57 -7.49 6.64 -2.00
CA LEU A 57 -8.63 7.55 -1.94
C LEU A 57 -8.26 8.90 -1.30
N VAL A 58 -7.54 8.87 -0.18
CA VAL A 58 -7.03 10.07 0.49
C VAL A 58 -6.13 10.85 -0.45
N TRP A 59 -5.21 10.18 -1.16
CA TRP A 59 -4.34 10.84 -2.12
C TRP A 59 -5.12 11.46 -3.29
N TYR A 60 -6.11 10.74 -3.82
CA TYR A 60 -6.96 11.23 -4.90
C TYR A 60 -7.73 12.50 -4.50
N LEU A 61 -8.26 12.54 -3.27
CA LEU A 61 -9.03 13.68 -2.76
C LEU A 61 -8.17 14.86 -2.29
N ALA A 62 -7.05 14.58 -1.60
CA ALA A 62 -6.16 15.61 -1.08
C ALA A 62 -5.17 16.16 -2.14
N GLY A 63 -5.00 15.44 -3.25
CA GLY A 63 -4.05 15.75 -4.29
C GLY A 63 -2.58 15.57 -3.86
N PRO A 64 -1.62 15.96 -4.71
CA PRO A 64 -0.18 15.74 -4.47
C PRO A 64 0.43 16.58 -3.34
N HIS A 65 -0.33 17.50 -2.72
CA HIS A 65 0.13 18.35 -1.61
C HIS A 65 -0.75 18.18 -0.36
N PRO A 66 -0.91 16.96 0.19
CA PRO A 66 -1.84 16.72 1.28
C PRO A 66 -1.51 17.52 2.56
N PHE A 67 -0.26 17.97 2.71
CA PHE A 67 0.22 18.74 3.87
C PHE A 67 0.70 20.16 3.54
N GLY A 68 0.50 20.65 2.30
CA GLY A 68 0.85 22.03 1.94
C GLY A 68 2.34 22.42 2.02
N LEU A 69 3.26 21.47 2.24
CA LEU A 69 4.71 21.73 2.36
C LEU A 69 5.32 22.07 0.98
N ARG A 70 5.28 23.35 0.61
CA ARG A 70 6.08 23.89 -0.49
C ARG A 70 7.55 23.99 -0.05
N LEU A 71 8.35 23.00 -0.42
CA LEU A 71 9.82 23.14 -0.42
C LEU A 71 10.25 23.99 -1.62
N THR A 72 9.81 25.26 -1.68
CA THR A 72 10.37 26.22 -2.63
C THR A 72 11.72 26.67 -2.11
N HIS A 73 12.77 25.91 -2.42
CA HIS A 73 14.12 26.43 -2.32
C HIS A 73 14.32 27.36 -3.52
N LYS A 74 14.05 28.67 -3.35
CA LYS A 74 14.55 29.67 -4.30
C LYS A 74 16.06 29.72 -4.16
N VAL A 75 16.76 28.92 -4.95
CA VAL A 75 18.19 29.15 -5.20
C VAL A 75 18.25 30.36 -6.12
N ARG A 76 18.70 31.48 -5.56
CA ARG A 76 19.00 32.72 -6.28
C ARG A 76 20.42 32.67 -6.80
#